data_AF-A0A2D9XTT0-F1
#
_entry.id   AF-A0A2D9XTT0-F1
#
_cell.length_a   1.000
_cell.length_b   1.000
_cell.length_c   1.000
_cell.angle_alpha   90.00
_cell.angle_beta   90.00
_cell.angle_gamma   90.00
#
_symmetry.space_group_name_H-M   'P 1'
#
loop_
_entity.id
_entity.type
_entity.pdbx_description
1 polymer ?
#
loop_
_entity_poly.entity_id
_entity_poly.type
_entity_poly.pdbx_seq_one_letter_code
_entity_poly.pdbx_strand_id
1 'polypeptide(L)'
;MIAVNNFLEQFLSAYLVTSQVMFPILIVIIILLVKDFNKYGDISKKVNSRLDDLAELVEKTGFKKDSKDNNLDYVEKYLSKRNIKAKVKQKD
;
A
#
# COMPACT_ATOMS: atom_id res chain seq x y z
N MET A 1 49.07 28.27 -0.15
CA MET A 1 48.95 26.99 -0.88
C MET A 1 48.91 25.79 0.08
N ILE A 2 49.82 25.69 1.06
CA ILE A 2 49.90 24.55 2.01
C ILE A 2 48.64 24.40 2.89
N ALA A 3 48.09 25.51 3.42
CA ALA A 3 46.91 25.46 4.28
C ALA A 3 45.62 24.98 3.56
N VAL A 4 45.50 25.28 2.27
CA VAL A 4 44.35 24.85 1.45
C VAL A 4 44.42 23.35 1.17
N ASN A 5 45.62 22.82 0.94
CA ASN A 5 45.83 21.38 0.74
C ASN A 5 45.48 20.58 2.01
N ASN A 6 45.91 21.03 3.19
CA ASN A 6 45.59 20.35 4.45
C ASN A 6 44.08 20.35 4.75
N PHE A 7 43.37 21.45 4.45
CA PHE A 7 41.93 21.51 4.62
C PHE A 7 41.19 20.54 3.69
N LEU A 8 41.58 20.48 2.40
CA LEU A 8 40.98 19.58 1.42
C LEU A 8 41.23 18.11 1.76
N GLU A 9 42.42 17.78 2.25
CA GLU A 9 42.77 16.42 2.67
C GLU A 9 41.96 15.98 3.90
N GLN A 10 41.78 16.89 4.87
CA GLN A 10 40.95 16.63 6.04
C GLN A 10 39.46 16.51 5.68
N PHE A 11 38.97 17.32 4.74
CA PHE A 11 37.61 17.22 4.21
C PHE A 11 37.37 15.88 3.49
N LEU A 12 38.28 15.49 2.59
CA LEU A 12 38.21 14.22 1.88
C LEU A 12 38.25 13.02 2.84
N SER A 13 39.09 13.08 3.86
CA SER A 13 39.17 12.05 4.90
C SER A 13 37.85 11.93 5.67
N ALA A 14 37.29 13.06 6.13
CA ALA A 14 36.00 13.08 6.82
C ALA A 14 34.85 12.56 5.92
N TYR A 15 34.86 12.92 4.65
CA TYR A 15 33.89 12.44 3.66
C TYR A 15 34.03 10.92 3.42
N LEU A 16 35.26 10.41 3.29
CA LEU A 16 35.52 8.97 3.11
C LEU A 16 35.05 8.16 4.33
N VAL A 17 35.39 8.60 5.54
CA VAL A 17 34.96 7.92 6.77
C VAL A 17 33.44 7.94 6.90
N THR A 18 32.82 9.08 6.62
CA THR A 18 31.35 9.21 6.71
C THR A 18 30.65 8.37 5.64
N SER A 19 31.16 8.35 4.40
CA SER A 19 30.57 7.58 3.30
C SER A 19 30.71 6.07 3.52
N GLN A 20 31.79 5.59 4.14
CA GLN A 20 31.95 4.20 4.55
C GLN A 20 30.86 3.73 5.52
N VAL A 21 30.38 4.61 6.41
CA VAL A 21 29.29 4.30 7.35
C VAL A 21 27.92 4.52 6.72
N MET A 22 27.75 5.55 5.89
CA MET A 22 26.48 5.86 5.24
C MET A 22 26.09 4.85 4.15
N PHE A 23 27.05 4.27 3.44
CA PHE A 23 26.80 3.30 2.38
C PHE A 23 26.05 2.03 2.87
N PRO A 24 26.47 1.33 3.94
CA PRO A 24 25.71 0.20 4.45
C PRO A 24 24.33 0.60 4.99
N ILE A 25 24.19 1.79 5.57
CA ILE A 25 22.88 2.31 6.00
C ILE A 25 21.94 2.47 4.79
N LEU A 26 22.44 3.05 3.69
CA LEU A 26 21.70 3.17 2.44
C LEU A 26 21.27 1.82 1.88
N ILE A 27 22.14 0.81 1.90
CA ILE A 27 21.80 -0.56 1.48
C ILE A 27 20.65 -1.12 2.34
N VAL A 28 20.72 -0.96 3.66
CA VAL A 28 19.66 -1.43 4.56
C VAL A 28 18.34 -0.74 4.27
N ILE A 29 18.35 0.59 4.04
CA ILE A 29 17.14 1.35 3.69
C ILE A 29 16.53 0.80 2.39
N ILE A 30 17.34 0.57 1.36
CA ILE A 30 16.85 0.03 0.08
C ILE A 30 16.23 -1.36 0.27
N ILE A 31 16.88 -2.25 1.04
CA ILE A 31 16.35 -3.59 1.34
C ILE A 31 15.01 -3.48 2.06
N LEU A 32 14.90 -2.60 3.06
CA LEU A 32 13.65 -2.37 3.79
C LEU A 32 12.54 -1.86 2.87
N LEU A 33 12.85 -0.89 1.99
CA LEU A 33 11.89 -0.37 1.02
C LEU A 33 11.38 -1.46 0.09
N VAL A 34 12.26 -2.26 -0.52
CA VAL A 34 11.87 -3.36 -1.41
C VAL A 34 10.99 -4.37 -0.66
N LYS A 35 11.36 -4.72 0.58
CA LYS A 35 10.59 -5.65 1.41
C LYS A 35 9.19 -5.11 1.71
N ASP A 36 9.09 -3.84 2.05
CA ASP A 36 7.82 -3.19 2.36
C ASP A 36 6.93 -3.10 1.12
N PHE A 37 7.48 -2.68 -0.03
CA PHE A 37 6.73 -2.65 -1.29
C PHE A 37 6.18 -4.02 -1.69
N ASN A 38 6.98 -5.08 -1.57
CA ASN A 38 6.53 -6.44 -1.86
C ASN A 38 5.40 -6.86 -0.93
N LYS A 39 5.55 -6.61 0.38
CA LYS A 39 4.53 -6.93 1.39
C LYS A 39 3.21 -6.21 1.12
N TYR A 40 3.25 -4.90 0.82
CA TYR A 40 2.04 -4.14 0.51
C TYR A 40 1.41 -4.58 -0.82
N GLY A 41 2.22 -4.97 -1.81
CA GLY A 41 1.74 -5.56 -3.06
C GLY A 41 0.97 -6.86 -2.84
N ASP A 42 1.51 -7.77 -2.02
CA ASP A 42 0.85 -9.04 -1.71
C ASP A 42 -0.44 -8.85 -0.89
N ILE A 43 -0.43 -7.92 0.06
CA ILE A 43 -1.63 -7.55 0.82
C ILE A 43 -2.69 -6.98 -0.12
N SER A 44 -2.31 -6.08 -1.03
CA SER A 44 -3.22 -5.48 -2.01
C SER A 44 -3.87 -6.54 -2.91
N LYS A 45 -3.08 -7.49 -3.44
CA LYS A 45 -3.60 -8.63 -4.21
C LYS A 45 -4.57 -9.48 -3.40
N LYS A 46 -4.25 -9.76 -2.13
CA LYS A 46 -5.11 -10.55 -1.24
C LYS A 46 -6.43 -9.82 -0.97
N VAL A 47 -6.41 -8.51 -0.76
CA VAL A 47 -7.63 -7.70 -0.58
C VAL A 47 -8.48 -7.71 -1.85
N ASN A 48 -7.87 -7.51 -3.03
CA ASN A 48 -8.60 -7.54 -4.30
C ASN A 48 -9.24 -8.91 -4.55
N SER A 49 -8.52 -10.01 -4.34
CA SER A 49 -9.10 -11.35 -4.46
C SER A 49 -10.28 -11.57 -3.52
N ARG A 50 -10.22 -11.06 -2.29
CA ARG A 50 -11.37 -11.14 -1.36
C ARG A 50 -12.54 -10.28 -1.81
N LEU A 51 -12.29 -9.11 -2.40
CA LEU A 51 -13.34 -8.28 -2.99
C LEU A 51 -13.99 -8.94 -4.19
N ASP A 52 -13.21 -9.66 -5.01
CA ASP A 52 -13.71 -10.44 -6.13
C ASP A 52 -14.59 -11.60 -5.65
N ASP A 53 -14.13 -12.38 -4.65
CA ASP A 53 -14.92 -13.44 -4.00
C ASP A 53 -16.26 -12.89 -3.46
N LEU A 54 -16.21 -11.72 -2.81
CA LEU A 54 -17.39 -11.03 -2.26
C LEU A 54 -18.35 -10.55 -3.36
N ALA A 55 -17.82 -10.00 -4.45
CA ALA A 55 -18.62 -9.58 -5.59
C ALA A 55 -19.32 -10.79 -6.22
N GLU A 56 -18.63 -11.92 -6.39
CA GLU A 56 -19.24 -13.15 -6.91
C GLU A 56 -20.34 -13.68 -5.97
N LEU A 57 -20.13 -13.63 -4.66
CA LEU A 57 -21.15 -14.00 -3.67
C LEU A 57 -22.38 -13.08 -3.76
N VAL A 58 -22.18 -11.78 -3.94
CA VAL A 58 -23.27 -10.82 -4.09
C VAL A 58 -24.03 -11.06 -5.39
N GLU A 59 -23.34 -11.38 -6.48
CA GLU A 59 -23.95 -11.69 -7.77
C GLU A 59 -24.83 -12.94 -7.69
N LYS A 60 -24.38 -13.98 -6.96
CA LYS A 60 -25.18 -15.18 -6.67
C LYS A 60 -26.49 -14.88 -5.92
N THR A 61 -26.58 -13.75 -5.21
CA THR A 61 -27.84 -13.32 -4.57
C THR A 61 -28.84 -12.67 -5.54
N GLY A 62 -28.48 -12.56 -6.82
CA GLY A 62 -29.30 -11.93 -7.86
C GLY A 62 -29.25 -10.40 -7.86
N PHE A 63 -28.34 -9.80 -7.09
CA PHE A 63 -28.14 -8.35 -7.10
C PHE A 63 -27.40 -7.96 -8.39
N LYS A 64 -28.02 -7.16 -9.26
CA LYS A 64 -27.40 -6.81 -10.55
C LYS A 64 -26.28 -5.79 -10.36
N LYS A 65 -25.12 -6.08 -10.96
CA LYS A 65 -23.99 -5.16 -11.05
C LYS A 65 -24.23 -4.15 -12.16
N ASP A 66 -23.94 -2.87 -11.89
CA ASP A 66 -23.95 -1.84 -12.93
C ASP A 66 -22.65 -1.89 -13.72
N SER A 67 -22.73 -1.61 -15.02
CA SER A 67 -21.60 -1.58 -15.97
C SER A 67 -20.49 -0.60 -15.59
N LYS A 68 -20.80 0.42 -14.77
CA LYS A 68 -19.84 1.44 -14.32
C LYS A 68 -19.25 1.17 -12.94
N ASP A 69 -19.74 0.16 -12.22
CA ASP A 69 -19.34 -0.08 -10.84
C ASP A 69 -18.09 -0.96 -10.77
N ASN A 70 -17.13 -0.54 -9.94
CA ASN A 70 -16.07 -1.44 -9.51
C ASN A 70 -16.61 -2.46 -8.48
N ASN A 71 -15.83 -3.50 -8.16
CA ASN A 71 -16.28 -4.56 -7.24
C ASN A 71 -16.56 -4.04 -5.82
N LEU A 72 -15.84 -3.01 -5.37
CA LEU A 72 -16.06 -2.40 -4.06
C LEU A 72 -17.38 -1.61 -4.01
N ASP A 73 -17.61 -0.73 -4.98
CA ASP A 73 -18.85 0.06 -5.11
C ASP A 73 -20.07 -0.86 -5.22
N TYR A 74 -19.93 -1.96 -5.96
CA TYR A 74 -20.97 -2.96 -6.11
C TYR A 74 -21.34 -3.64 -4.78
N VAL A 75 -20.33 -4.06 -4.00
CA VAL A 75 -20.53 -4.63 -2.66
C VAL A 75 -21.10 -3.59 -1.70
N GLU A 76 -20.64 -2.34 -1.75
CA GLU A 76 -21.12 -1.24 -0.91
C GLU A 76 -22.61 -0.94 -1.18
N LYS A 77 -23.03 -0.91 -2.45
CA LYS A 77 -24.43 -0.73 -2.84
C LYS A 77 -25.31 -1.86 -2.33
N TYR A 78 -24.82 -3.11 -2.38
CA TYR A 78 -25.54 -4.25 -1.84
C TYR A 78 -25.77 -4.12 -0.32
N LEU A 79 -24.72 -3.78 0.43
CA LEU A 79 -24.78 -3.62 1.88
C LEU A 79 -25.67 -2.43 2.28
N SER A 80 -25.56 -1.30 1.58
CA SER A 80 -26.38 -0.12 1.81
C SER A 80 -27.87 -0.41 1.56
N LYS A 81 -28.20 -1.15 0.50
CA LYS A 81 -29.58 -1.54 0.20
C LYS A 81 -30.15 -2.54 1.22
N ARG A 82 -29.31 -3.43 1.77
CA ARG A 82 -29.70 -4.37 2.85
C ARG A 82 -30.01 -3.64 4.16
N ASN A 83 -29.22 -2.63 4.52
CA ASN A 83 -29.46 -1.81 5.71
C ASN A 83 -30.79 -1.04 5.65
N ILE A 84 -31.23 -0.65 4.45
CA ILE A 84 -32.56 -0.04 4.24
C ILE A 84 -33.67 -1.08 4.46
N LYS A 85 -33.54 -2.29 3.90
CA LYS A 85 -34.56 -3.36 4.11
C LYS A 85 -34.64 -3.83 5.57
N ALA A 86 -33.53 -3.87 6.30
CA ALA A 86 -33.50 -4.28 7.70
C ALA A 86 -34.22 -3.28 8.62
N LYS A 87 -34.11 -1.97 8.36
CA LYS A 87 -34.82 -0.92 9.13
C LYS A 87 -36.31 -0.85 8.83
N VAL A 88 -36.75 -1.20 7.62
CA VAL A 88 -38.18 -1.20 7.26
C VAL A 88 -38.96 -2.31 8.00
N LYS A 89 -38.31 -3.44 8.31
CA LYS A 89 -38.95 -4.58 9.00
C LYS A 89 -39.22 -4.41 10.50
N GLN A 90 -38.74 -3.33 11.13
CA GLN A 90 -38.94 -3.08 12.56
C GLN A 90 -40.05 -2.05 12.86
N LYS A 91 -40.79 -1.61 11.84
CA LYS A 91 -41.83 -0.57 11.99
C LYS A 91 -43.25 -1.05 11.68
N ASP A 92 -43.44 -2.37 11.60
CA ASP A 92 -44.76 -3.01 11.53
C ASP A 92 -45.02 -3.81 12.82
#